data_AF-C1DJ65-F1
#
_entry.id   AF-C1DJ65-F1
#
_cell.length_a   1.000
_cell.length_b   1.000
_cell.length_c   1.000
_cell.angle_alpha   90.00
_cell.angle_beta   90.00
_cell.angle_gamma   90.00
#
_symmetry.space_group_name_H-M   'P 1'
#
loop_
_entity.id
_entity.type
_entity.pdbx_description
1 polymer ?
#
loop_
_entity_poly.entity_id
_entity_poly.type
_entity_poly.pdbx_seq_one_letter_code
_entity_poly.pdbx_strand_id
1 'polypeptide(L)'
;MLPPKALFDTLSTHASRLLGGETPLPPRELEAQLKALLQSAFSKLDLVSREEFDSQMAVLARTRARLEALEAKVVELETRLGKQPPAPPAA
;
A
#
# COMPACT_ATOMS: atom_id res chain seq x y z
N MET A 1 4.83 -7.02 7.19
CA MET A 1 3.56 -6.30 7.02
C MET A 1 2.70 -6.53 8.25
N LEU A 2 2.62 -5.56 9.15
CA LEU A 2 1.62 -5.58 10.21
C LEU A 2 0.23 -5.42 9.56
N PRO A 3 -0.74 -6.30 9.85
CA PRO A 3 -2.08 -6.16 9.30
C PRO A 3 -2.73 -4.87 9.85
N PRO A 4 -3.40 -4.06 9.02
CA PRO A 4 -3.97 -2.77 9.43
C PRO A 4 -4.83 -2.87 10.70
N LYS A 5 -5.63 -3.94 10.82
CA LYS A 5 -6.53 -4.18 11.96
C LYS A 5 -5.79 -4.25 13.30
N ALA A 6 -4.68 -4.99 13.38
CA ALA A 6 -3.92 -5.14 14.63
C ALA A 6 -3.32 -3.80 15.12
N LEU A 7 -2.99 -2.91 14.18
CA LEU A 7 -2.50 -1.56 14.49
C LEU A 7 -3.63 -0.68 15.06
N PHE A 8 -4.82 -0.72 14.46
CA PHE A 8 -6.01 -0.02 14.98
C PHE A 8 -6.38 -0.49 16.39
N ASP A 9 -6.35 -1.81 16.62
CA ASP A 9 -6.68 -2.38 17.94
C ASP A 9 -5.69 -1.90 19.01
N THR A 10 -4.40 -1.87 18.67
CA THR A 10 -3.35 -1.39 19.56
C THR A 10 -3.51 0.11 19.85
N LEU A 11 -3.75 0.92 18.82
CA LEU A 11 -4.01 2.37 18.96
C LEU A 11 -5.23 2.66 19.83
N SER A 12 -6.35 1.98 19.57
CA SER A 12 -7.60 2.11 20.34
C SER A 12 -7.39 1.79 21.81
N THR A 13 -6.66 0.71 22.09
CA THR A 13 -6.32 0.30 23.46
C THR A 13 -5.45 1.35 24.15
N HIS A 14 -4.44 1.90 23.47
CA HIS A 14 -3.57 2.94 24.03
C HIS A 14 -4.31 4.27 24.23
N ALA A 15 -5.16 4.68 23.29
CA ALA A 15 -5.98 5.89 23.39
C ALA A 15 -7.00 5.79 24.53
N SER A 16 -7.65 4.63 24.69
CA SER A 16 -8.61 4.39 25.78
C SER A 16 -7.93 4.47 27.16
N ARG A 17 -6.67 4.03 27.28
CA ARG A 17 -5.90 4.19 28.53
C ARG A 17 -5.52 5.65 28.82
N LEU A 18 -5.19 6.42 27.79
CA LEU A 18 -4.88 7.85 27.95
C LEU A 18 -6.11 8.68 28.32
N LEU A 19 -7.28 8.33 27.78
CA LEU A 19 -8.54 9.04 28.01
C LEU A 19 -9.30 8.54 29.26
N GLY A 20 -9.10 7.28 29.66
CA GLY A 20 -9.78 6.63 30.78
C GLY A 20 -8.98 6.56 32.08
N GLY A 21 -7.82 7.23 32.16
CA GLY A 21 -7.02 7.26 33.39
C GLY A 21 -7.71 8.04 34.52
N GLU A 22 -7.48 7.63 35.77
CA GLU A 22 -8.10 8.22 36.99
C GLU A 22 -7.68 9.67 37.28
N THR A 23 -6.79 10.25 36.46
CA THR A 23 -6.35 11.65 36.57
C THR A 23 -6.38 12.30 35.17
N PRO A 24 -7.25 13.29 34.90
CA PRO A 24 -7.29 13.95 33.60
C PRO A 24 -6.00 14.73 33.37
N LEU A 25 -5.25 14.34 32.33
CA LEU A 25 -4.06 15.05 31.89
C LEU A 25 -4.42 16.47 31.42
N PRO A 26 -3.55 17.47 31.62
CA PRO A 26 -3.68 18.77 30.98
C PRO A 26 -3.85 18.63 29.46
N PRO A 27 -4.69 19.47 28.81
CA PRO A 27 -4.96 19.36 27.37
C PRO A 27 -3.71 19.32 26.48
N ARG A 28 -2.67 20.09 26.87
CA ARG A 28 -1.38 20.14 26.14
C ARG A 28 -0.58 18.84 26.25
N GLU A 29 -0.59 18.20 27.42
CA GLU A 29 0.11 16.93 27.63
C GLU A 29 -0.61 15.80 26.88
N LEU A 30 -1.93 15.83 26.86
CA LEU A 30 -2.75 14.88 26.11
C LEU A 30 -2.48 14.99 24.60
N GLU A 31 -2.42 16.22 24.07
CA GLU A 31 -2.06 16.48 22.66
C GLU A 31 -0.67 15.92 22.32
N ALA A 32 0.33 16.17 23.18
CA ALA A 32 1.69 15.69 22.98
C ALA A 32 1.77 14.15 22.96
N GLN A 33 1.08 13.48 23.89
CA GLN A 33 1.05 12.01 23.94
C GLN A 33 0.30 11.41 22.75
N LEU A 34 -0.81 12.01 22.33
CA LEU A 34 -1.54 11.57 21.13
C LEU A 34 -0.69 11.70 19.87
N LYS A 35 0.04 12.82 19.72
CA LYS A 35 0.95 13.04 18.60
C LYS A 35 2.08 12.01 18.56
N ALA A 36 2.68 11.70 19.72
CA ALA A 36 3.73 10.69 19.82
C ALA A 36 3.21 9.29 19.47
N LEU A 37 1.99 8.93 19.90
CA LEU A 37 1.35 7.66 19.53
C LEU A 37 1.09 7.56 18.03
N LEU A 38 0.56 8.61 17.40
CA LEU A 38 0.31 8.65 15.96
C LEU A 38 1.61 8.54 15.16
N GLN A 39 2.65 9.27 15.57
CA GLN A 39 3.98 9.18 14.95
C GLN A 39 4.56 7.76 15.08
N SER A 40 4.49 7.15 16.27
CA SER A 40 4.93 5.77 16.49
C SER A 40 4.16 4.76 15.64
N ALA A 41 2.86 4.97 15.45
CA ALA A 41 2.04 4.12 14.60
C ALA A 41 2.37 4.28 13.11
N PHE A 42 2.56 5.52 12.63
CA PHE A 42 2.95 5.76 11.24
C PHE A 42 4.34 5.21 10.92
N SER A 43 5.29 5.27 11.85
CA SER A 43 6.62 4.66 11.68
C SER A 43 6.60 3.13 11.59
N LYS A 44 5.52 2.48 12.04
CA LYS A 44 5.33 1.02 11.93
C LYS A 44 4.63 0.60 10.64
N LEU A 45 4.20 1.57 9.82
CA LEU A 45 3.59 1.35 8.53
C LEU A 45 4.63 1.61 7.44
N ASP A 46 4.66 0.75 6.43
CA ASP A 46 5.46 0.96 5.22
C ASP A 46 4.75 2.00 4.32
N LEU A 47 4.74 3.25 4.77
CA LEU A 47 4.12 4.37 4.08
C LEU A 47 5.03 4.84 2.95
N VAL A 48 4.43 5.02 1.77
CA VAL A 48 5.05 5.72 0.64
C VAL A 48 4.31 7.04 0.42
N SER A 49 4.99 8.02 -0.14
CA SER A 49 4.32 9.27 -0.48
C SER A 49 3.27 9.04 -1.56
N ARG A 50 2.25 9.90 -1.62
CA ARG A 50 1.23 9.82 -2.68
C ARG A 50 1.86 9.96 -4.06
N GLU A 51 2.87 10.82 -4.19
CA GLU A 51 3.63 11.04 -5.42
C GLU A 51 4.41 9.79 -5.85
N GLU A 52 5.07 9.10 -4.92
CA GLU A 52 5.74 7.82 -5.20
C GLU A 52 4.74 6.77 -5.66
N PHE A 53 3.59 6.65 -5.00
CA PHE A 53 2.54 5.73 -5.39
C PHE A 53 2.05 6.00 -6.82
N ASP A 54 1.71 7.27 -7.12
CA ASP A 54 1.23 7.66 -8.44
C ASP A 54 2.30 7.43 -9.52
N SER A 55 3.58 7.65 -9.18
CA SER A 55 4.72 7.35 -10.07
C SER A 55 4.83 5.85 -10.37
N GLN A 56 4.72 4.98 -9.37
CA GLN A 56 4.75 3.53 -9.57
C GLN A 56 3.55 3.04 -10.40
N MET A 57 2.37 3.61 -10.17
CA MET A 57 1.18 3.33 -10.97
C MET A 57 1.37 3.69 -12.46
N ALA A 58 2.01 4.82 -12.74
CA ALA A 58 2.33 5.23 -14.12
C ALA A 58 3.34 4.28 -14.79
N VAL A 59 4.36 3.83 -14.05
CA VAL A 59 5.30 2.82 -14.54
C VAL A 59 4.57 1.52 -14.86
N LEU A 60 3.71 1.04 -13.95
CA LEU A 60 2.93 -0.18 -14.14
C LEU A 60 2.00 -0.11 -15.36
N ALA A 61 1.34 1.02 -15.57
CA ALA A 61 0.50 1.24 -16.74
C ALA A 61 1.31 1.15 -18.04
N ARG A 62 2.49 1.79 -18.06
CA ARG A 62 3.40 1.72 -19.22
C ARG A 62 3.93 0.31 -19.46
N THR A 63 4.25 -0.44 -18.41
CA THR A 63 4.73 -1.83 -18.58
C THR A 63 3.63 -2.74 -19.10
N ARG A 64 2.37 -2.58 -18.65
CA ARG A 64 1.23 -3.33 -19.22
C ARG A 64 1.04 -3.04 -20.70
N ALA A 65 1.02 -1.76 -21.10
CA ALA A 65 0.89 -1.40 -22.51
C ALA A 65 2.03 -1.97 -23.38
N ARG A 66 3.26 -1.99 -22.85
CA ARG A 66 4.41 -2.61 -23.54
C ARG A 66 4.30 -4.13 -23.61
N LEU A 67 3.79 -4.76 -22.56
CA LEU A 67 3.59 -6.21 -22.51
C LEU A 67 2.55 -6.64 -23.55
N GLU A 68 1.39 -5.98 -23.57
CA GLU A 68 0.32 -6.23 -24.56
C GLU A 68 0.83 -6.06 -26.00
N ALA A 69 1.63 -5.03 -26.26
CA ALA A 69 2.22 -4.80 -27.58
C ALA A 69 3.25 -5.88 -27.97
N LEU A 70 3.99 -6.44 -27.01
CA LEU A 70 4.92 -7.54 -27.26
C LEU A 70 4.17 -8.86 -27.47
N GLU A 71 3.14 -9.14 -26.68
CA GLU A 71 2.28 -10.31 -26.86
C GLU A 71 1.64 -10.33 -28.25
N ALA A 72 1.12 -9.19 -28.71
CA ALA A 72 0.58 -9.05 -30.07
C ALA A 72 1.63 -9.36 -31.16
N LYS A 73 2.87 -8.88 -31.00
CA LYS A 73 3.97 -9.18 -31.93
C LYS A 73 4.35 -10.66 -31.93
N VAL A 74 4.37 -11.30 -30.76
CA VAL A 74 4.66 -12.73 -30.65
C VAL A 74 3.60 -13.53 -31.39
N VAL A 75 2.32 -13.22 -31.19
CA VAL A 75 1.21 -13.88 -31.91
C VAL A 75 1.34 -13.71 -33.43
N GLU A 76 1.68 -12.51 -33.91
CA GLU A 76 1.91 -12.27 -35.34
C GLU A 76 3.04 -13.16 -35.87
N LEU A 77 4.18 -13.21 -35.17
CA LEU A 77 5.33 -14.00 -35.57
C LEU A 77 5.04 -15.51 -35.56
N GLU A 78 4.34 -16.01 -34.54
CA GLU A 78 3.95 -17.42 -34.45
C GLU A 78 3.00 -17.82 -35.55
N THR A 79 2.03 -16.95 -35.88
CA THR A 79 1.12 -17.14 -37.02
C THR A 79 1.91 -17.24 -38.33
N ARG A 80 2.89 -16.36 -38.54
CA ARG A 80 3.76 -16.38 -39.73
C ARG A 80 4.63 -17.63 -39.81
N LEU A 81 5.00 -18.21 -38.66
CA LEU A 81 5.80 -19.42 -38.56
C LEU A 81 4.97 -20.71 -38.55
N GLY A 82 3.64 -20.62 -38.67
CA GLY A 82 2.73 -21.77 -38.60
C GLY A 82 2.76 -22.48 -37.24
N LYS A 83 3.18 -21.79 -36.17
CA LYS A 83 3.19 -22.30 -34.81
C LYS A 83 1.91 -21.88 -34.10
N GLN A 84 1.34 -22.79 -33.32
CA GLN A 84 0.18 -22.49 -32.48
C GLN A 84 0.58 -21.41 -31.45
N PRO A 85 -0.14 -20.27 -31.36
CA PRO A 85 0.17 -19.26 -30.37
C PRO A 85 -0.11 -19.76 -28.94
N PRO A 86 0.69 -19.37 -27.94
CA PRO A 86 0.51 -19.77 -26.56
C PRO A 86 -0.76 -19.16 -26.00
N ALA A 87 -1.45 -19.92 -25.15
CA ALA A 87 -2.62 -19.41 -24.45
C ALA A 87 -2.23 -18.22 -23.56
N PRO A 88 -3.04 -17.15 -23.49
CA PRO A 88 -2.73 -16.01 -22.66
C PRO A 88 -2.65 -16.43 -21.17
N PRO A 89 -1.71 -15.88 -20.39
CA PRO A 89 -1.64 -16.17 -18.96
C PRO A 89 -2.90 -15.65 -18.27
N ALA A 90 -3.49 -16.47 -17.39
CA ALA A 90 -4.64 -16.07 -16.59
C ALA A 90 -4.27 -14.86 -15.71
N ALA A 91 -5.02 -13.77 -15.86
CA ALA A 91 -4.85 -12.53 -15.11
C ALA A 91 -5.21 -12.68 -13.62
#